data_AF-A0A959JGP9-F1
#
_entry.id   AF-A0A959JGP9-F1
#
_cell.length_a   1.000
_cell.length_b   1.000
_cell.length_c   1.000
_cell.angle_alpha   90.00
_cell.angle_beta   90.00
_cell.angle_gamma   90.00
#
_symmetry.space_group_name_H-M   'P 1'
#
loop_
_entity.id
_entity.type
_entity.pdbx_description
1 polymer ?
#
loop_
_entity_poly.entity_id
_entity_poly.type
_entity_poly.pdbx_seq_one_letter_code
_entity_poly.pdbx_strand_id
1 'polypeptide(L)'
;MRRLGILLLLVGILFNFKPVDEAGYFKVRANAGDGAYSILRKYGLLNDCNLEHFYNINHLDPDNFLLVGSEYLLPVYIYRYDGVSIESTLEIQDSEKAQRIHSYNDFLRNQGL
;
A
#
# COMPACT_ATOMS: atom_id res chain seq x y z
N MET A 1 -24.74 39.54 -41.63
CA MET A 1 -25.43 39.59 -40.31
C MET A 1 -26.28 38.34 -40.13
N ARG A 2 -26.00 37.56 -39.06
CA ARG A 2 -26.90 36.63 -38.31
C ARG A 2 -27.47 35.44 -39.14
N ARG A 3 -27.41 34.17 -38.73
CA ARG A 3 -27.48 33.49 -37.41
C ARG A 3 -26.76 32.14 -37.56
N LEU A 4 -25.71 31.82 -36.80
CA LEU A 4 -25.72 31.27 -35.44
C LEU A 4 -26.69 30.10 -35.24
N GLY A 5 -26.14 28.89 -35.08
CA GLY A 5 -26.78 27.82 -34.31
C GLY A 5 -26.78 26.45 -34.97
N ILE A 6 -25.72 25.66 -34.75
CA ILE A 6 -25.91 24.29 -34.26
C ILE A 6 -24.93 24.12 -33.10
N LEU A 7 -25.55 23.95 -31.94
CA LEU A 7 -25.01 23.69 -30.63
C LEU A 7 -24.00 22.52 -30.70
N LEU A 8 -22.70 22.83 -30.60
CA LEU A 8 -21.69 21.87 -30.19
C LEU A 8 -22.07 21.43 -28.77
N LEU A 9 -22.81 20.32 -28.67
CA LEU A 9 -22.91 19.51 -27.45
C LEU A 9 -21.50 19.02 -27.16
N LEU A 10 -20.68 19.89 -26.56
CA LEU A 10 -19.56 19.54 -25.73
C LEU A 10 -20.15 18.72 -24.58
N VAL A 11 -20.35 17.42 -24.83
CA VAL A 11 -20.47 16.43 -23.79
C VAL A 11 -19.11 16.43 -23.10
N GLY A 12 -18.92 17.37 -22.19
CA GLY A 12 -17.88 17.35 -21.20
C GLY A 12 -18.16 16.14 -20.32
N ILE A 13 -17.70 14.98 -20.77
CA ILE A 13 -17.42 13.88 -19.86
C ILE A 13 -16.32 14.44 -18.96
N LEU A 14 -16.75 15.00 -17.83
CA LEU A 14 -15.92 15.26 -16.68
C LEU A 14 -15.42 13.89 -16.23
N PHE A 15 -14.37 13.39 -16.87
CA PHE A 15 -13.56 12.33 -16.32
C PHE A 15 -13.09 12.87 -14.97
N ASN A 16 -13.73 12.40 -13.90
CA ASN A 16 -13.26 12.56 -12.55
C ASN A 16 -12.02 11.66 -12.46
N PHE A 17 -10.90 12.12 -13.02
CA PHE A 17 -9.59 11.55 -12.73
C PHE A 17 -9.36 11.81 -11.24
N LYS A 18 -9.71 10.84 -10.40
CA LYS A 18 -9.15 10.81 -9.06
C LYS A 18 -7.65 10.58 -9.26
N PRO A 19 -6.77 11.48 -8.77
CA PRO A 19 -5.35 11.17 -8.77
C PRO A 19 -5.17 9.85 -8.03
N VAL A 20 -4.47 8.91 -8.65
CA VAL A 20 -4.04 7.69 -7.98
C VAL A 20 -3.14 8.15 -6.84
N ASP A 21 -3.56 7.91 -5.60
CA ASP A 21 -2.72 8.22 -4.44
C ASP A 21 -1.44 7.38 -4.56
N GLU A 22 -0.28 8.05 -4.50
CA GLU A 22 1.02 7.41 -4.64
C GLU A 22 1.20 6.39 -3.50
N ALA A 23 1.30 5.11 -3.88
CA ALA A 23 1.47 4.02 -2.94
C ALA A 23 2.77 4.19 -2.16
N GLY A 24 2.68 4.24 -0.83
CA GLY A 24 3.83 4.37 0.06
C GLY A 24 4.09 3.09 0.85
N TYR A 25 5.35 2.81 1.14
CA TYR A 25 5.70 1.78 2.13
C TYR A 25 5.23 2.21 3.53
N PHE A 26 4.74 1.25 4.32
CA PHE A 26 4.51 1.49 5.74
C PHE A 26 5.83 1.64 6.49
N LYS A 27 5.91 2.59 7.42
CA LYS A 27 7.06 2.82 8.29
C LYS A 27 6.82 2.27 9.68
N VAL A 28 7.79 1.55 10.22
CA VAL A 28 7.80 1.09 11.61
C VAL A 28 9.04 1.60 12.33
N ARG A 29 8.88 2.00 13.59
CA ARG A 29 10.01 2.33 14.47
C ARG A 29 10.48 1.07 15.19
N ALA A 30 11.78 0.75 15.08
CA ALA A 30 12.37 -0.38 15.79
C ALA A 30 12.51 -0.11 17.29
N ASN A 31 12.12 -1.07 18.12
CA ASN A 31 12.29 -1.06 19.57
C ASN A 31 13.49 -1.92 19.99
N ALA A 32 13.86 -1.85 21.27
CA ALA A 32 14.89 -2.71 21.83
C ALA A 32 14.50 -4.19 21.65
N GLY A 33 15.38 -4.98 21.03
CA GLY A 33 15.15 -6.39 20.73
C GLY A 33 14.44 -6.68 19.40
N ASP A 34 14.04 -5.65 18.64
CA ASP A 34 13.52 -5.85 17.30
C ASP A 34 14.64 -6.21 16.31
N GLY A 35 14.34 -7.15 15.42
CA GLY A 35 15.10 -7.45 14.21
C GLY A 35 14.16 -7.61 13.02
N ALA A 36 14.70 -7.73 11.81
CA ALA A 36 13.89 -7.88 10.60
C ALA A 36 12.88 -9.04 10.71
N TYR A 37 13.33 -10.18 11.24
CA TYR A 37 12.47 -11.34 11.47
C TYR A 37 11.32 -11.08 12.46
N SER A 38 11.58 -10.39 13.58
CA SER A 38 10.54 -10.15 14.59
C SER A 38 9.50 -9.15 14.08
N ILE A 39 9.96 -8.09 13.41
CA ILE A 39 9.11 -7.10 12.77
C ILE A 39 8.25 -7.75 11.70
N LEU A 40 8.84 -8.44 10.72
CA LEU A 40 8.07 -9.05 9.63
C LEU A 40 7.08 -10.09 10.15
N ARG A 41 7.42 -10.84 11.20
CA ARG A 41 6.48 -11.77 11.84
C ARG A 41 5.30 -11.06 12.49
N LYS A 42 5.56 -9.96 13.23
CA LYS A 42 4.53 -9.15 13.88
C LYS A 42 3.48 -8.65 12.87
N TYR A 43 3.91 -8.27 11.67
CA TYR A 43 3.02 -7.80 10.60
C TYR A 43 2.53 -8.91 9.66
N GLY A 44 2.82 -10.19 9.92
CA GLY A 44 2.39 -11.29 9.04
C GLY A 44 3.06 -11.30 7.66
N LEU A 45 4.22 -10.65 7.53
CA LEU A 45 4.98 -10.50 6.29
C LEU A 45 6.20 -11.43 6.20
N LEU A 46 6.46 -12.26 7.21
CA LEU A 46 7.67 -13.10 7.23
C LEU A 46 7.61 -14.21 6.17
N ASN A 47 8.43 -14.06 5.13
CA ASN A 47 8.83 -15.07 4.16
C ASN A 47 10.16 -14.60 3.52
N ASP A 48 10.83 -15.48 2.77
CA ASP A 48 12.17 -15.20 2.22
C ASP A 48 12.16 -13.99 1.27
N CYS A 49 11.17 -13.89 0.38
CA CYS A 49 11.05 -12.77 -0.56
C CYS A 49 10.86 -11.42 0.15
N ASN A 50 9.99 -11.38 1.17
CA ASN A 50 9.74 -10.16 1.95
C ASN A 50 10.92 -9.80 2.85
N LEU A 51 11.65 -10.78 3.37
CA LEU A 51 12.85 -10.54 4.17
C LEU A 51 13.96 -9.93 3.32
N GLU A 52 14.23 -10.51 2.15
CA GLU A 52 15.17 -9.96 1.18
C GLU A 52 14.75 -8.54 0.76
N HIS A 53 13.46 -8.35 0.42
CA HIS A 53 12.94 -7.05 0.04
C HIS A 53 13.05 -6.01 1.16
N PHE A 54 12.80 -6.41 2.41
CA PHE A 54 12.96 -5.54 3.58
C PHE A 54 14.40 -5.04 3.72
N TYR A 55 15.41 -5.91 3.54
CA TYR A 55 16.80 -5.47 3.57
C TYR A 55 17.12 -4.52 2.41
N ASN A 56 16.65 -4.84 1.21
CA ASN A 56 16.88 -4.03 0.01
C ASN A 56 16.30 -2.61 0.14
N ILE A 57 15.03 -2.48 0.49
CA ILE A 57 14.36 -1.15 0.55
C ILE A 57 14.87 -0.29 1.71
N ASN A 58 15.47 -0.89 2.73
CA ASN A 58 16.08 -0.17 3.86
C ASN A 58 17.60 0.01 3.71
N HIS A 59 18.21 -0.48 2.63
CA HIS A 59 19.65 -0.46 2.40
C HIS A 59 20.44 -1.09 3.56
N LEU A 60 19.98 -2.24 4.03
CA LEU A 60 20.56 -2.97 5.16
C LEU A 60 21.40 -4.15 4.68
N ASP A 61 22.47 -4.40 5.42
CA ASP A 61 23.18 -5.67 5.38
C ASP A 61 22.44 -6.70 6.26
N PRO A 62 22.16 -7.93 5.77
CA PRO A 62 21.51 -8.97 6.56
C PRO A 62 22.21 -9.33 7.88
N ASP A 63 23.51 -9.10 7.98
CA ASP A 63 24.30 -9.38 9.18
C ASP A 63 24.21 -8.27 10.25
N ASN A 64 23.63 -7.12 9.91
CA ASN A 64 23.53 -5.96 10.79
C ASN A 64 22.23 -5.94 11.61
N PHE A 65 22.33 -5.56 12.87
CA PHE A 65 21.18 -5.31 13.74
C PHE A 65 20.43 -4.03 13.34
N LEU A 66 19.12 -4.02 13.58
CA LEU A 66 18.33 -2.80 13.48
C LEU A 66 18.71 -1.83 14.60
N LEU A 67 18.75 -0.54 14.28
CA LEU A 67 19.04 0.52 15.22
C LEU A 67 17.76 0.89 15.98
N VAL A 68 17.82 0.82 17.30
CA VAL A 68 16.70 1.19 18.17
C VAL A 68 16.32 2.66 17.95
N GLY A 69 15.03 2.92 17.76
CA GLY A 69 14.48 4.25 17.51
C GLY A 69 14.46 4.68 16.04
N SER A 70 15.16 3.97 15.16
CA SER A 70 15.15 4.24 13.71
C SER A 70 13.87 3.73 13.04
N GLU A 71 13.48 4.38 11.95
CA GLU A 71 12.34 3.99 11.13
C GLU A 71 12.79 3.11 9.96
N TYR A 72 12.00 2.07 9.71
CA TYR A 72 12.23 1.10 8.63
C TYR A 72 10.96 0.92 7.80
N LEU A 73 11.14 0.74 6.50
CA LEU A 73 10.09 0.46 5.54
C LEU A 73 9.72 -1.03 5.58
N LEU A 74 8.44 -1.35 5.71
CA LEU A 74 7.95 -2.71 5.55
C LEU A 74 7.71 -3.02 4.07
N PRO A 75 7.87 -4.28 3.63
CA PRO A 75 7.60 -4.71 2.25
C PRO A 75 6.08 -4.84 1.98
N VAL A 76 5.33 -3.78 2.28
CA VAL A 76 3.89 -3.66 2.03
C VAL A 76 3.55 -2.22 1.69
N TYR A 77 2.72 -2.06 0.67
CA TYR A 77 2.24 -0.76 0.24
C TYR A 77 0.93 -0.40 0.93
N ILE A 78 0.79 0.87 1.28
CA ILE A 78 -0.44 1.45 1.79
C ILE A 78 -1.07 2.29 0.69
N TYR A 79 -2.36 2.04 0.50
CA TYR A 79 -3.21 2.78 -0.40
C TYR A 79 -4.33 3.44 0.40
N ARG A 80 -4.75 4.61 -0.05
CA ARG A 80 -5.96 5.22 0.50
C ARG A 80 -7.17 4.46 0.00
N TYR A 81 -7.88 3.83 0.93
CA TYR A 81 -9.13 3.16 0.61
C TYR A 81 -10.16 4.16 0.07
N ASP A 82 -10.79 3.81 -1.05
CA ASP A 82 -11.77 4.66 -1.73
C ASP A 82 -13.16 4.67 -1.07
N GLY A 83 -13.35 3.82 -0.05
CA GLY A 83 -14.60 3.66 0.68
C GLY A 83 -15.58 2.66 0.04
N VAL A 84 -15.19 2.01 -1.05
CA VAL A 84 -16.06 1.10 -1.83
C VAL A 84 -15.54 -0.33 -1.78
N SER A 85 -14.37 -0.61 -2.36
CA SER A 85 -13.80 -1.96 -2.38
C SER A 85 -12.30 -1.93 -2.64
N ILE A 86 -11.62 -3.05 -2.38
CA ILE A 86 -10.18 -3.18 -2.62
C ILE A 86 -9.90 -3.16 -4.13
N GLU A 87 -10.78 -3.78 -4.91
CA GLU A 87 -10.76 -3.80 -6.37
C GLU A 87 -10.78 -2.38 -6.95
N SER A 88 -11.73 -1.54 -6.51
CA SER A 88 -11.83 -0.16 -7.00
C SER A 88 -10.74 0.75 -6.43
N THR A 89 -10.27 0.49 -5.21
CA THR A 89 -9.11 1.19 -4.63
C THR A 89 -7.82 0.94 -5.41
N LEU A 90 -7.60 -0.29 -5.88
CA LEU A 90 -6.36 -0.70 -6.56
C LEU A 90 -6.49 -0.80 -8.08
N GLU A 91 -7.67 -0.49 -8.62
CA GLU A 91 -8.02 -0.66 -10.04
C GLU A 91 -7.73 -2.09 -10.57
N ILE A 92 -8.00 -3.11 -9.75
CA ILE A 92 -7.80 -4.53 -10.11
C ILE A 92 -9.13 -5.24 -10.34
N GLN A 93 -9.13 -6.25 -11.21
CA GLN A 93 -10.26 -7.15 -11.42
C GLN A 93 -10.06 -8.53 -10.78
N ASP A 94 -8.92 -8.74 -10.12
CA ASP A 94 -8.56 -10.00 -9.47
C ASP A 94 -9.22 -10.09 -8.09
N SER A 95 -10.39 -10.74 -8.07
CA SER A 95 -11.18 -10.96 -6.84
C SER A 95 -10.45 -11.81 -5.80
N GLU A 96 -9.63 -12.79 -6.22
CA GLU A 96 -8.85 -13.59 -5.28
C GLU A 96 -7.77 -12.74 -4.60
N LYS A 97 -7.10 -11.88 -5.36
CA LYS A 97 -6.14 -10.91 -4.81
C LYS A 97 -6.81 -9.95 -3.85
N ALA A 98 -7.97 -9.42 -4.21
CA ALA A 98 -8.74 -8.54 -3.32
C ALA A 98 -9.12 -9.25 -2.02
N GLN A 99 -9.58 -10.50 -2.09
CA GLN A 99 -9.90 -11.30 -0.91
C GLN A 99 -8.66 -11.58 -0.03
N ARG A 100 -7.49 -11.87 -0.63
CA ARG A 100 -6.24 -12.03 0.14
C ARG A 100 -5.85 -10.75 0.87
N ILE A 101 -5.99 -9.59 0.22
CA ILE A 101 -5.71 -8.28 0.82
C ILE A 101 -6.71 -8.01 1.96
N HIS A 102 -8.00 -8.31 1.77
CA HIS A 102 -9.02 -8.18 2.81
C HIS A 102 -8.66 -9.01 4.05
N SER A 103 -8.36 -10.30 3.86
CA SER A 103 -7.99 -11.20 4.95
C SER A 103 -6.72 -10.75 5.67
N TYR A 104 -5.74 -10.19 4.94
CA TYR A 104 -4.53 -9.61 5.53
C TYR A 104 -4.85 -8.35 6.36
N ASN A 105 -5.69 -7.45 5.86
CA ASN A 105 -6.11 -6.26 6.59
C ASN A 105 -6.88 -6.62 7.87
N ASP A 106 -7.78 -7.60 7.81
CA ASP A 106 -8.49 -8.11 8.98
C ASP A 106 -7.55 -8.76 10.00
N PHE A 107 -6.55 -9.52 9.54
CA PHE A 107 -5.52 -10.08 10.41
C PHE A 107 -4.81 -8.97 11.18
N LEU A 108 -4.32 -7.92 10.51
CA LEU A 108 -3.65 -6.78 11.16
C LEU A 108 -4.58 -6.08 12.15
N ARG A 109 -5.81 -5.78 11.73
CA ARG A 109 -6.81 -5.11 12.57
C ARG A 109 -7.11 -5.89 13.84
N ASN A 110 -7.21 -7.22 13.74
CA ASN A 110 -7.44 -8.10 14.90
C ASN A 110 -6.23 -8.20 15.84
N GLN A 111 -5.02 -7.88 15.38
CA GLN A 111 -3.83 -7.71 16.23
C GLN A 111 -3.73 -6.30 16.85
N GLY A 112 -4.65 -5.39 16.52
CA GLY A 112 -4.58 -3.99 16.94
C GLY A 112 -3.52 -3.17 16.19
N LEU A 113 -3.20 -3.59 14.96
CA LEU A 113 -2.29 -2.92 14.04
C LEU A 113 -3.04 -2.12 12.97
#